data_AF-A0A357AK09-F1
#
_entry.id   AF-A0A357AK09-F1
#
_cell.length_a   1.000
_cell.length_b   1.000
_cell.length_c   1.000
_cell.angle_alpha   90.00
_cell.angle_beta   90.00
_cell.angle_gamma   90.00
#
_symmetry.space_group_name_H-M   'P 1'
#
loop_
_entity.id
_entity.type
_entity.pdbx_description
1 polymer ?
#
loop_
_entity_poly.entity_id
_entity_poly.type
_entity_poly.pdbx_seq_one_letter_code
_entity_poly.pdbx_strand_id
1 'polypeptide(L)' 'MADFWDSEELLGKFVKNSREEIHIKKVSKNSKSYVDIRTFWFDSKSDEFRPSQKGLAIPLEFVGELTSILGNIE' A
#
# COMPACT_ATOMS: atom_id res chain seq x y z
N MET A 1 15.93 3.04 -5.17
CA MET A 1 15.57 3.34 -3.77
C MET A 1 15.42 1.99 -3.11
N ALA A 2 16.18 1.75 -2.04
CA ALA A 2 16.26 0.45 -1.39
C ALA A 2 14.86 -0.04 -0.99
N ASP A 3 14.55 -1.29 -1.33
CA ASP A 3 13.38 -2.02 -0.88
C ASP A 3 13.32 -1.94 0.65
N PHE A 4 12.47 -1.05 1.17
CA PHE A 4 12.29 -0.87 2.60
C PHE A 4 11.74 -2.16 3.21
N TRP A 5 10.83 -2.82 2.49
CA TRP A 5 10.24 -4.09 2.87
C TRP A 5 11.12 -5.27 2.44
N ASP A 6 11.09 -6.34 3.23
CA ASP A 6 11.82 -7.57 2.89
C ASP A 6 11.08 -8.37 1.80
N SER A 7 9.75 -8.20 1.72
CA SER A 7 8.91 -8.73 0.65
C SER A 7 7.73 -7.81 0.37
N GLU A 8 7.28 -7.74 -0.88
CA GLU A 8 6.08 -7.02 -1.30
C GLU A 8 5.24 -7.85 -2.26
N GLU A 9 3.93 -7.91 -2.03
CA GLU A 9 2.94 -8.57 -2.87
C GLU A 9 1.78 -7.59 -3.11
N LEU A 10 1.51 -7.22 -4.37
CA LEU A 10 0.39 -6.35 -4.71
C LEU A 10 -0.93 -7.10 -4.59
N LEU A 11 -1.80 -6.67 -3.68
CA LEU A 11 -3.16 -7.24 -3.52
C LEU A 11 -4.16 -6.57 -4.45
N GLY A 12 -3.98 -5.26 -4.69
CA GLY A 12 -4.83 -4.48 -5.56
C GLY A 12 -4.41 -3.03 -5.63
N LYS A 13 -5.02 -2.27 -6.53
CA LYS A 13 -4.78 -0.84 -6.68
C LYS A 13 -5.99 -0.11 -7.25
N PHE A 14 -6.06 1.18 -7.00
CA PHE A 14 -7.06 2.07 -7.61
C PHE A 14 -6.40 3.36 -8.12
N VAL A 15 -6.87 3.83 -9.27
CA VAL A 15 -6.40 5.08 -9.86
C VAL A 15 -7.05 6.24 -9.09
N LYS A 16 -6.21 7.10 -8.49
CA LYS A 16 -6.69 8.30 -7.79
C LYS A 16 -6.88 9.46 -8.76
N ASN A 17 -5.95 9.62 -9.70
CA ASN A 17 -6.01 10.58 -10.80
C ASN A 17 -4.99 10.19 -11.89
N SER A 18 -4.81 11.03 -12.91
CA SER A 18 -3.91 10.76 -14.05
C SER A 18 -2.43 10.60 -13.69
N ARG A 19 -2.02 10.94 -12.47
CA ARG A 19 -0.62 10.88 -12.01
C ARG A 19 -0.43 10.15 -10.69
N GLU A 20 -1.51 9.67 -10.07
CA GLU A 20 -1.44 9.00 -8.77
C GLU A 20 -2.31 7.74 -8.75
N GLU A 21 -1.75 6.67 -8.20
CA GLU A 21 -2.45 5.43 -7.87
C GLU A 21 -2.37 5.21 -6.36
N ILE A 22 -3.34 4.54 -5.78
CA ILE A 22 -3.22 3.99 -4.43
C ILE A 22 -3.04 2.49 -4.57
N HIS A 23 -1.94 1.98 -4.03
CA HIS A 23 -1.63 0.55 -4.03
C HIS A 23 -1.92 0.00 -2.64
N ILE A 24 -2.52 -1.18 -2.63
CA ILE A 24 -2.69 -2.01 -1.43
C ILE A 24 -1.77 -3.22 -1.62
N LYS A 25 -0.76 -3.32 -0.78
CA LYS A 25 0.22 -4.41 -0.82
C LYS A 25 0.24 -5.17 0.50
N LYS A 26 0.45 -6.47 0.43
CA LYS A 26 0.91 -7.26 1.58
C LYS A 26 2.43 -7.19 1.60
N VAL A 27 2.98 -6.77 2.72
CA VAL A 27 4.43 -6.55 2.87
C VAL A 27 4.95 -7.19 4.14
N SER A 28 6.25 -7.48 4.20
CA SER A 28 6.87 -7.98 5.43
C SER A 28 8.15 -7.22 5.79
N LYS A 29 8.38 -7.09 7.10
CA LYS A 29 9.64 -6.57 7.65
C LYS A 29 10.00 -7.30 8.93
N ASN A 30 11.23 -7.79 9.05
CA ASN A 30 11.74 -8.44 10.26
C ASN A 30 10.77 -9.50 10.81
N SER A 31 10.28 -10.38 9.93
CA SER A 31 9.29 -11.44 10.23
C SER A 31 7.88 -10.97 10.64
N LYS A 32 7.58 -9.66 10.58
CA LYS A 32 6.24 -9.13 10.78
C LYS A 32 5.59 -8.83 9.44
N SER A 33 4.31 -9.16 9.31
CA SER A 33 3.51 -8.92 8.11
C SER A 33 2.58 -7.73 8.29
N TYR A 34 2.41 -6.96 7.22
CA TYR A 34 1.58 -5.76 7.18
C TYR A 34 0.79 -5.71 5.88
N VAL A 35 -0.29 -4.94 5.90
CA VAL A 35 -0.94 -4.40 4.69
C VAL A 35 -0.53 -2.93 4.58
N ASP A 36 0.26 -2.59 3.55
CA ASP A 36 0.62 -1.20 3.23
C ASP A 36 -0.40 -0.65 2.23
N ILE A 37 -1.04 0.46 2.62
CA ILE A 37 -1.95 1.22 1.77
C ILE A 37 -1.30 2.58 1.53
N ARG A 38 -0.84 2.82 0.30
CA ARG A 38 0.02 3.97 0.01
C ARG A 38 -0.28 4.58 -1.34
N THR A 39 -0.16 5.90 -1.41
CA THR A 39 -0.22 6.63 -2.67
C THR A 39 1.11 6.52 -3.40
N PHE A 40 1.05 6.14 -4.66
CA PHE A 40 2.14 6.11 -5.61
C PHE A 40 1.95 7.21 -6.64
N TRP A 41 3.02 7.92 -6.96
CA TRP A 41 3.03 8.97 -7.99
C TRP A 41 3.77 8.48 -9.22
N PHE A 42 3.31 8.91 -10.39
CA PHE A 42 3.92 8.55 -11.66
C PHE A 42 5.19 9.37 -11.92
N ASP A 43 6.33 8.69 -12.03
CA ASP A 43 7.60 9.31 -12.42
C ASP A 43 7.77 9.26 -13.94
N SER A 44 7.53 10.39 -14.60
CA SER A 44 7.68 10.52 -16.05
C SER A 44 9.12 10.30 -16.55
N LYS A 45 10.13 10.32 -15.68
CA LYS A 45 11.52 10.06 -16.08
C LYS A 45 11.84 8.57 -16.14
N SER A 46 11.25 7.78 -15.25
CA SER A 46 11.45 6.33 -15.21
C SER A 46 10.26 5.53 -15.74
N ASP A 47 9.19 6.20 -16.17
CA ASP A 47 7.93 5.58 -16.64
C ASP A 47 7.32 4.62 -15.61
N GLU A 48 7.52 4.90 -14.33
CA GLU A 48 7.19 3.99 -13.22
C GLU A 48 6.47 4.72 -12.09
N PHE A 49 5.60 3.99 -11.38
CA PHE A 49 4.95 4.48 -10.18
C PHE A 49 5.87 4.32 -8.96
N ARG A 50 6.12 5.43 -8.26
CA ARG A 50 6.97 5.46 -7.06
C ARG A 50 6.16 5.69 -5.79
N PRO A 51 6.51 5.04 -4.68
CA PRO A 51 5.82 5.25 -3.42
C PRO A 51 6.02 6.69 -2.94
N SER A 52 4.96 7.29 -2.40
CA SER A 52 5.03 8.57 -1.68
C SER A 52 5.10 8.35 -0.16
N GLN A 53 5.38 9.43 0.57
CA GLN A 53 5.27 9.42 2.03
C GLN A 53 3.80 9.33 2.52
N LYS A 54 2.82 9.50 1.63
CA LYS A 54 1.38 9.41 1.97
C LYS A 54 0.93 7.96 1.93
N GLY A 55 0.87 7.33 3.08
CA GLY A 55 0.39 5.97 3.24
C GLY A 55 0.52 5.49 4.67
N LEU A 56 -0.07 4.34 4.96
CA LEU A 56 0.08 3.68 6.25
C LEU A 56 0.27 2.18 6.07
N ALA A 57 0.96 1.57 7.02
CA ALA A 57 1.10 0.12 7.12
C ALA A 57 0.32 -0.36 8.34
N ILE A 58 -0.58 -1.32 8.11
CA ILE A 58 -1.44 -1.90 9.13
C ILE A 58 -0.90 -3.30 9.44
N PRO A 59 -0.55 -3.62 10.69
CA PRO A 59 -0.17 -4.98 11.05
C PRO A 59 -1.26 -5.98 10.66
N LEU A 60 -0.88 -7.14 10.12
CA LEU A 60 -1.82 -8.10 9.55
C LEU A 60 -2.88 -8.59 10.56
N GLU A 61 -2.53 -8.60 11.86
CA GLU A 61 -3.43 -8.96 12.97
C GLU A 61 -4.67 -8.04 13.08
N PHE A 62 -4.57 -6.76 12.67
CA PHE A 62 -5.66 -5.80 12.74
C PHE A 62 -6.52 -5.73 11.47
N VAL A 63 -6.19 -6.48 10.42
CA VAL A 63 -6.92 -6.40 9.13
C VAL A 63 -8.36 -6.87 9.26
N GLY A 64 -8.64 -7.85 10.12
CA GLY A 64 -10.01 -8.30 10.39
C GLY A 64 -10.87 -7.20 11.04
N GLU A 65 -10.29 -6.47 11.99
CA GLU A 65 -10.95 -5.31 12.62
C GLU A 65 -11.16 -4.18 11.62
N LEU A 66 -10.14 -3.84 10.84
CA LEU A 66 -10.24 -2.85 9.77
C LEU A 66 -11.39 -3.17 8.81
N THR A 67 -11.49 -4.41 8.35
CA THR A 67 -12.54 -4.84 7.42
C THR A 67 -13.92 -4.68 8.05
N SER A 68 -14.06 -5.02 9.32
CA SER A 68 -15.31 -4.82 10.09
C SER A 68 -15.68 -3.34 10.19
N ILE A 69 -14.70 -2.45 10.45
CA ILE A 69 -14.91 -1.00 10.51
C ILE A 69 -15.33 -0.46 9.14
N LEU A 70 -14.66 -0.87 8.07
CA LEU A 70 -14.96 -0.44 6.70
C LEU A 70 -16.33 -0.93 6.22
N GLY A 71 -16.78 -2.11 6.66
CA GLY A 71 -18.12 -2.63 6.36
C GLY A 71 -19.26 -1.79 6.95
N ASN A 72 -18.99 -0.97 7.97
CA ASN A 72 -20.00 -0.06 8.53
C ASN A 72 -20.15 1.27 7.74
N ILE A 73 -19.40 1.44 6.64
CA ILE A 73 -19.40 2.68 5.83
C ILE A 73 -20.49 2.62 4.72
N GLU A 74 -21.39 1.63 4.78
CA GLU A 74 -22.55 1.51 3.87
C GLU A 74 -23.70 2.47 4.22
#